data_AF-M3B2W0-F1
#
_entry.id   AF-M3B2W0-F1
#
_cell.length_a   1.000
_cell.length_b   1.000
_cell.length_c   1.000
_cell.angle_alpha   90.00
_cell.angle_beta   90.00
_cell.angle_gamma   90.00
#
_symmetry.space_group_name_H-M   'P 1'
#
loop_
_entity.id
_entity.type
_entity.pdbx_description
1 polymer ?
#
loop_
_entity_poly.entity_id
_entity_poly.type
_entity_poly.pdbx_seq_one_letter_code
_entity_poly.pdbx_strand_id
1 'polypeptide(L)'
;MFGFGGRAPPSSAEKIAAAEAEIEMVSNMFNQLVDTCTKKCIPNTYREGELNKGESVCLDRCVSKFFEVNIKVSEKMQGEAAAKQGGMLHN
;
A
#
# COMPACT_ATOMS: atom_id res chain seq x y z
N MET A 1 -8.46 -43.98 15.37
CA MET A 1 -9.02 -44.07 14.01
C MET A 1 -9.03 -42.67 13.41
N PHE A 2 -8.19 -42.43 12.41
CA PHE A 2 -8.07 -41.35 11.40
C PHE A 2 -9.17 -40.26 11.36
N GLY A 3 -8.90 -38.97 11.07
CA GLY A 3 -7.70 -38.35 10.52
C GLY A 3 -7.86 -36.82 10.27
N PHE A 4 -6.71 -36.17 10.34
CA PHE A 4 -6.31 -34.82 9.91
C PHE A 4 -7.21 -34.11 8.87
N GLY A 5 -7.94 -33.08 9.31
CA GLY A 5 -8.63 -32.10 8.46
C GLY A 5 -7.70 -31.01 7.92
N GLY A 6 -6.61 -31.41 7.24
CA GLY A 6 -5.72 -30.47 6.57
C GLY A 6 -6.44 -29.77 5.41
N ARG A 7 -6.49 -28.43 5.44
CA ARG A 7 -7.03 -27.60 4.35
C ARG A 7 -6.30 -27.99 3.06
N ALA A 8 -7.04 -28.35 2.01
CA ALA A 8 -6.46 -28.69 0.72
C ALA A 8 -5.58 -27.52 0.21
N PRO A 9 -4.45 -27.80 -0.46
CA PRO A 9 -3.60 -26.75 -0.99
C PRO A 9 -4.38 -25.88 -1.99
N PRO A 10 -4.14 -24.56 -2.03
CA PRO A 10 -4.87 -23.67 -2.92
C PRO A 10 -4.68 -24.11 -4.38
N SER A 11 -5.80 -24.13 -5.11
CA SER A 11 -5.85 -24.41 -6.53
C SER A 11 -5.04 -23.40 -7.35
N SER A 12 -4.68 -23.76 -8.57
CA SER A 12 -3.98 -22.83 -9.48
C SER A 12 -4.82 -21.56 -9.73
N ALA A 13 -6.15 -21.68 -9.77
CA ALA A 13 -7.05 -20.54 -9.91
C ALA A 13 -6.99 -19.60 -8.70
N GLU A 14 -7.01 -20.14 -7.47
CA GLU A 14 -6.86 -19.33 -6.25
C GLU A 14 -5.50 -18.64 -6.16
N LYS A 15 -4.43 -19.30 -6.62
CA LYS A 15 -3.08 -18.69 -6.68
C LYS A 15 -3.01 -17.56 -7.70
N ILE A 16 -3.62 -17.71 -8.86
CA ILE A 16 -3.67 -16.66 -9.89
C ILE A 16 -4.47 -15.46 -9.37
N ALA A 17 -5.65 -15.71 -8.80
CA ALA A 17 -6.48 -14.63 -8.24
C ALA A 17 -5.76 -13.84 -7.12
N ALA A 18 -4.99 -14.53 -6.28
CA ALA A 18 -4.16 -13.86 -5.26
C ALA A 18 -3.08 -12.98 -5.90
N ALA A 19 -2.39 -13.48 -6.92
CA ALA A 19 -1.36 -12.72 -7.64
C ALA A 19 -1.95 -11.50 -8.39
N GLU A 20 -3.13 -11.63 -9.00
CA GLU A 20 -3.83 -10.52 -9.64
C GLU A 20 -4.18 -9.42 -8.63
N ALA A 21 -4.65 -9.79 -7.44
CA ALA A 21 -4.95 -8.84 -6.37
C ALA A 21 -3.70 -8.12 -5.86
N GLU A 22 -2.56 -8.82 -5.74
CA GLU A 22 -1.28 -8.21 -5.39
C GLU A 22 -0.83 -7.18 -6.44
N ILE A 23 -0.97 -7.49 -7.73
CA ILE A 23 -0.62 -6.58 -8.82
C ILE A 23 -1.51 -5.35 -8.82
N GLU A 24 -2.83 -5.51 -8.62
CA GLU A 24 -3.77 -4.40 -8.54
C GLU A 24 -3.42 -3.46 -7.39
N MET A 25 -3.10 -4.01 -6.22
CA MET A 25 -2.69 -3.25 -5.05
C MET A 25 -1.43 -2.41 -5.33
N VAL A 26 -0.38 -3.03 -5.88
CA VAL A 26 0.88 -2.33 -6.19
C VAL A 26 0.66 -1.25 -7.24
N SER A 27 -0.16 -1.53 -8.25
CA SER A 27 -0.47 -0.58 -9.32
C SER A 27 -1.21 0.65 -8.79
N ASN A 28 -2.22 0.45 -7.95
CA ASN A 28 -2.94 1.54 -7.31
C ASN A 28 -2.03 2.38 -6.41
N MET A 29 -1.18 1.73 -5.61
CA MET A 29 -0.21 2.42 -4.75
C MET A 29 0.77 3.28 -5.58
N PHE A 30 1.27 2.75 -6.69
CA PHE A 30 2.16 3.48 -7.59
C PHE A 30 1.47 4.72 -8.19
N ASN A 31 0.23 4.58 -8.65
CA ASN A 31 -0.53 5.72 -9.20
C ASN A 31 -0.76 6.81 -8.15
N GLN A 32 -1.10 6.42 -6.91
CA GLN A 32 -1.25 7.38 -5.81
C GLN A 32 0.07 8.05 -5.42
N LEU A 33 1.17 7.31 -5.43
CA LEU A 33 2.51 7.83 -5.16
C LEU A 33 2.88 8.91 -6.19
N VAL A 34 2.74 8.60 -7.48
CA VAL A 34 3.05 9.52 -8.58
C VAL A 34 2.20 10.78 -8.48
N ASP A 35 0.88 10.63 -8.34
CA ASP A 35 -0.05 11.77 -8.20
C ASP A 35 0.30 12.65 -6.99
N THR A 36 0.53 12.03 -5.83
CA THR A 36 0.84 12.73 -4.58
C THR A 36 2.16 13.48 -4.66
N CYS A 37 3.22 12.81 -5.12
CA CYS A 37 4.55 13.41 -5.14
C CYS A 37 4.70 14.44 -6.24
N THR A 38 4.06 14.26 -7.40
CA THR A 38 4.00 15.30 -8.44
C THR A 38 3.32 16.54 -7.90
N LYS A 39 2.13 16.41 -7.28
CA LYS A 39 1.40 17.54 -6.68
C LYS A 39 2.18 18.27 -5.58
N LYS A 40 3.02 17.55 -4.83
CA LYS A 40 3.79 18.13 -3.71
C LYS A 40 5.12 18.76 -4.12
N CYS A 41 5.77 18.22 -5.14
CA CYS A 41 7.15 18.56 -5.48
C CYS A 41 7.31 19.29 -6.80
N ILE A 42 6.36 19.17 -7.73
CA ILE A 42 6.45 19.78 -9.04
C ILE A 42 5.50 21.00 -9.09
N PRO A 43 6.02 22.22 -9.24
CA PRO A 43 5.19 23.41 -9.29
C PRO A 43 4.37 23.45 -10.60
N ASN A 44 3.18 24.05 -10.55
CA ASN A 44 2.35 24.23 -11.74
C ASN A 44 2.93 25.20 -12.79
N THR A 45 4.08 25.82 -12.49
CA THR A 45 4.80 26.71 -13.40
C THR A 45 6.13 26.09 -13.77
N TYR A 46 6.21 25.54 -14.98
CA TYR A 46 7.40 24.91 -15.53
C TYR A 46 8.33 25.97 -16.12
N ARG A 47 9.56 26.01 -15.62
CA ARG A 47 10.62 26.92 -16.13
C ARG A 47 11.50 26.24 -17.17
N GLU A 48 11.69 24.94 -17.03
CA GLU A 48 12.47 24.06 -17.89
C GLU A 48 11.86 22.65 -17.89
N GLY A 49 12.29 21.79 -18.82
CA GLY A 49 11.74 20.43 -18.96
C GLY A 49 12.39 19.38 -18.07
N GLU A 50 13.56 19.69 -17.51
CA GLU A 50 14.30 18.80 -16.61
C GLU A 50 13.97 19.09 -15.15
N LEU A 51 14.13 18.08 -14.29
CA LEU A 51 13.99 18.28 -12.86
C LEU A 51 15.20 19.05 -12.33
N ASN A 52 14.93 20.17 -11.64
CA ASN A 52 15.99 20.85 -10.91
C ASN A 52 16.35 20.06 -9.63
N LYS A 53 17.51 20.38 -9.04
CA LYS A 53 18.01 19.71 -7.82
C LYS A 53 16.98 19.72 -6.67
N GLY A 54 16.20 20.79 -6.54
CA GLY A 54 15.17 20.91 -5.51
C GLY A 54 14.02 19.94 -5.73
N GLU A 55 13.54 19.82 -6.98
CA GLU A 55 12.50 18.88 -7.37
C GLU A 55 12.95 17.43 -7.18
N SER A 56 14.16 17.07 -7.61
CA SER A 56 14.71 15.71 -7.42
C SER A 56 14.79 15.33 -5.93
N VAL A 57 15.38 16.19 -5.09
CA VAL A 57 15.50 15.94 -3.65
C VAL A 57 14.11 15.91 -2.97
N CYS A 58 13.17 16.73 -3.43
CA CYS A 58 11.80 16.69 -2.93
C CYS A 58 11.13 15.36 -3.25
N LEU A 59 11.24 14.86 -4.48
CA LEU A 59 10.66 13.59 -4.90
C LEU A 59 11.20 12.42 -4.06
N ASP A 60 12.51 12.35 -3.85
CA ASP A 60 13.13 11.31 -2.99
C ASP A 60 12.54 11.32 -1.57
N ARG A 61 12.46 12.51 -0.96
CA ARG A 61 11.88 12.70 0.38
C ARG A 61 10.38 12.39 0.39
N CYS A 62 9.66 12.74 -0.67
CA CYS A 62 8.24 12.48 -0.80
C CYS A 62 7.96 10.98 -0.83
N VAL A 63 8.70 10.23 -1.65
CA VAL A 63 8.57 8.76 -1.74
C VAL A 63 8.86 8.13 -0.37
N SER A 64 9.96 8.51 0.28
CA SER A 64 10.30 8.02 1.63
C SER A 64 9.17 8.26 2.64
N LYS A 65 8.62 9.48 2.67
CA LYS A 65 7.51 9.84 3.56
C LYS A 65 6.21 9.14 3.20
N PHE A 66 5.94 8.93 1.91
CA PHE A 66 4.73 8.24 1.45
C PHE A 66 4.70 6.83 2.02
N PHE A 67 5.79 6.08 1.91
CA PHE A 67 5.88 4.73 2.48
C PHE A 67 5.86 4.72 4.01
N GLU A 68 6.55 5.66 4.66
CA GLU A 68 6.50 5.81 6.13
C GLU A 68 5.06 6.01 6.62
N VAL A 69 4.30 6.86 5.95
CA VAL A 69 2.88 7.11 6.27
C VAL A 69 2.03 5.88 5.97
N ASN A 70 2.23 5.21 4.83
CA ASN A 70 1.48 4.00 4.47
C ASN A 70 1.63 2.91 5.56
N ILE A 71 2.84 2.66 6.04
CA ILE A 71 3.10 1.67 7.11
C ILE A 71 2.35 2.05 8.38
N LYS A 72 2.49 3.29 8.85
CA LYS A 72 1.83 3.78 10.07
C LYS A 72 0.30 3.69 9.98
N VAL A 73 -0.26 3.99 8.81
CA VAL A 73 -1.70 3.84 8.56
C VAL A 73 -2.10 2.37 8.61
N SER A 74 -1.35 1.48 7.97
CA SER A 74 -1.60 0.03 8.03
C SER A 74 -1.56 -0.51 9.47
N GLU A 75 -0.55 -0.14 10.26
CA GLU A 75 -0.43 -0.52 11.67
C GLU A 75 -1.64 -0.05 12.48
N LYS A 76 -2.08 1.20 12.30
CA LYS A 76 -3.25 1.76 12.97
C LYS A 76 -4.53 1.02 12.60
N MET A 77 -4.74 0.74 11.31
CA MET A 77 -5.92 0.02 10.83
C MET A 77 -5.97 -1.42 11.37
N GLN A 78 -4.83 -2.11 11.44
CA GLN A 78 -4.75 -3.45 12.03
C GLN A 78 -5.05 -3.41 13.54
N GLY A 79 -4.49 -2.43 14.26
CA GLY A 79 -4.79 -2.22 15.68
C GLY A 79 -6.27 -1.94 15.95
N GLU A 80 -6.91 -1.09 15.14
CA GLU A 80 -8.35 -0.81 15.24
C GLU A 80 -9.21 -2.04 14.89
N ALA A 81 -8.82 -2.83 13.88
CA ALA A 81 -9.53 -4.05 13.51
C ALA A 81 -9.49 -5.10 14.65
N ALA A 82 -8.33 -5.28 15.29
CA ALA A 82 -8.16 -6.15 16.44
C ALA A 82 -9.01 -5.68 17.64
N ALA A 83 -9.03 -4.36 17.91
CA ALA A 83 -9.86 -3.79 18.98
C ALA A 83 -11.36 -4.00 18.75
N LYS A 84 -11.83 -3.88 17.49
CA LYS A 84 -13.25 -4.11 17.15
C LYS A 84 -13.65 -5.58 17.26
N GLN A 85 -12.79 -6.53 16.89
CA GLN A 85 -13.05 -7.95 17.09
C GLN A 85 -13.10 -8.33 18.58
N GLY A 86 -12.27 -7.71 19.42
CA GLY A 86 -12.34 -7.87 20.88
C GLY A 86 -13.60 -7.28 21.52
N GLY A 87 -14.23 -6.29 20.90
CA GLY A 87 -15.50 -5.71 21.36
C GLY A 87 -16.74 -6.56 21.05
N MET A 88 -16.71 -7.39 20.00
CA MET A 88 -17.81 -8.29 19.62
C MET A 88 -17.92 -9.56 20.48
N LEU A 89 -16.95 -9.83 21.36
CA LEU A 89 -16.95 -10.98 22.28
C LEU A 89 -17.54 -10.64 23.66
N HIS A 90 -17.83 -9.37 23.95
CA HIS A 90 -18.31 -8.90 25.26
C HIS A 90 -19.74 -8.33 25.27
N ASN A 91 -20.53 -8.55 24.20
CA ASN A 91 -21.95 -8.20 24.18
C ASN A 91 -22.80 -9.41 23.77
#